data_AF-H8ZC81-F1
#
_entry.id   AF-H8ZC81-F1
#
_cell.length_a   1.000
_cell.length_b   1.000
_cell.length_c   1.000
_cell.angle_alpha   90.00
_cell.angle_beta   90.00
_cell.angle_gamma   90.00
#
_symmetry.space_group_name_H-M   'P 1'
#
loop_
_entity.id
_entity.type
_entity.pdbx_description
1 polymer ?
#
loop_
_entity_poly.entity_id
_entity_poly.type
_entity_poly.pdbx_seq_one_letter_code
_entity_poly.pdbx_strand_id
1 'polypeptide(L)'
;MLSEAPSSIHPILKTVLPNGLSILLKPMAVEGSLVGLVIKGGSIENRRQGYPDGTAHLLEHALIDQISPRIREELHINGKTSNTHVSIYGYSLQSKSNEIAQELLSTVNKPVAEKNITEEMPRVLREIEQVRETSSDHKEKFISAVQKDTAIYNSTILGTEKTLQHITKGHLQKFLNSTLIPGNVLLVGIGNLDIPEILKTANSFQIPKLVPCKDSAASDAQIPGESTKELINKVRIEVAMERFWLGIKFHGKGI
;
A
#
# COMPACT_ATOMS: atom_id res chain seq x y z
N MET A 1 25.17 -2.99 -24.29
CA MET A 1 25.92 -2.53 -23.11
C MET A 1 24.91 -2.00 -22.10
N LEU A 2 24.85 -2.61 -20.92
CA LEU A 2 24.01 -2.16 -19.81
C LEU A 2 24.63 -0.86 -19.30
N SER A 3 23.99 0.30 -19.51
CA SER A 3 24.44 1.53 -18.88
C SER A 3 24.17 1.41 -17.38
N GLU A 4 25.23 1.43 -16.59
CA GLU A 4 25.16 1.46 -15.13
C GLU A 4 24.31 2.63 -14.65
N ALA A 5 23.49 2.39 -13.63
CA ALA A 5 22.68 3.43 -13.00
C ALA A 5 23.59 4.50 -12.39
N PRO A 6 23.33 5.80 -12.61
CA PRO A 6 24.16 6.86 -12.04
C PRO A 6 24.16 6.77 -10.51
N SER A 7 25.34 6.50 -9.94
CA SER A 7 25.58 6.43 -8.50
C SER A 7 25.78 7.83 -7.91
N SER A 8 24.75 8.68 -7.92
CA SER A 8 24.74 9.86 -7.05
C SER A 8 24.09 9.46 -5.72
N ILE A 9 24.93 9.13 -4.74
CA ILE A 9 24.50 8.76 -3.38
C ILE A 9 24.08 10.04 -2.65
N HIS A 10 22.88 10.55 -2.93
CA HIS A 10 22.25 11.47 -2.01
C HIS A 10 21.83 10.69 -0.75
N PRO A 11 22.05 11.23 0.46
CA PRO A 11 21.70 10.52 1.68
C PRO A 11 20.21 10.22 1.73
N ILE A 12 19.86 9.00 2.13
CA ILE A 12 18.47 8.60 2.33
C ILE A 12 17.94 9.38 3.55
N LEU A 13 16.88 10.16 3.35
CA LEU A 13 16.18 10.82 4.44
C LEU A 13 15.25 9.82 5.12
N LYS A 14 15.49 9.58 6.41
CA LYS A 14 14.66 8.75 7.28
C LYS A 14 14.21 9.58 8.47
N THR A 15 12.91 9.78 8.64
CA THR A 15 12.38 10.52 9.80
C THR A 15 10.97 10.08 10.17
N VAL A 16 10.55 10.40 11.39
CA VAL A 16 9.17 10.25 11.85
C VAL A 16 8.69 11.65 12.21
N LEU A 17 7.60 12.08 11.58
CA LEU A 17 7.02 13.40 11.80
C LEU A 17 6.25 13.45 13.13
N PRO A 18 6.00 14.64 13.71
CA PRO A 18 5.26 14.78 14.96
C PRO A 18 3.83 14.20 14.93
N ASN A 19 3.21 14.11 13.75
CA ASN A 19 1.90 13.46 13.55
C ASN A 19 1.97 11.92 13.52
N GLY A 20 3.17 11.34 13.59
CA GLY A 20 3.42 9.89 13.59
C GLY A 20 3.56 9.26 12.21
N LEU A 21 3.55 10.05 11.13
CA LEU A 21 3.84 9.56 9.78
C LEU A 21 5.35 9.28 9.65
N SER A 22 5.69 8.07 9.21
CA SER A 22 7.07 7.71 8.88
C SER A 22 7.40 8.13 7.45
N ILE A 23 8.62 8.62 7.24
CA ILE A 23 9.10 9.15 5.95
C ILE A 23 10.40 8.45 5.56
N LEU A 24 10.47 7.98 4.31
CA LEU A 24 11.66 7.41 3.69
C LEU A 24 11.85 7.98 2.28
N LEU A 25 12.75 8.93 2.10
CA LEU A 25 13.01 9.56 0.80
C LEU A 25 14.43 9.27 0.31
N LYS A 26 14.56 8.76 -0.91
CA LYS A 26 15.83 8.57 -1.62
C LYS A 26 15.86 9.43 -2.88
N PRO A 27 16.35 10.68 -2.80
CA PRO A 27 16.54 11.50 -3.99
C PRO A 27 17.57 10.88 -4.93
N MET A 28 17.33 10.98 -6.24
CA MET A 28 18.21 10.49 -7.29
C MET A 28 18.28 11.52 -8.43
N ALA A 29 19.42 11.61 -9.11
CA ALA A 29 19.60 12.49 -10.28
C ALA A 29 18.96 11.86 -11.53
N VAL A 30 17.64 11.83 -11.57
CA VAL A 30 16.78 11.31 -12.65
C VAL A 30 15.62 12.29 -12.86
N GLU A 31 14.90 12.21 -13.98
CA GLU A 31 13.78 13.12 -14.25
C GLU A 31 12.51 12.73 -13.48
N GLY A 32 12.22 11.43 -13.45
CA GLY A 32 10.99 10.90 -12.88
C GLY A 32 11.01 10.71 -11.37
N SER A 33 9.84 10.46 -10.80
CA SER A 33 9.64 10.22 -9.39
C SER A 33 8.64 9.09 -9.14
N LEU A 34 8.89 8.31 -8.09
CA LEU A 34 7.99 7.28 -7.56
C LEU A 34 7.74 7.60 -6.10
N VAL A 35 6.48 7.79 -5.74
CA VAL A 35 6.06 8.02 -4.36
C VAL A 35 4.97 7.03 -4.00
N GLY A 36 5.08 6.40 -2.83
CA GLY A 36 4.17 5.38 -2.36
C GLY A 36 3.84 5.54 -0.89
N LEU A 37 2.60 5.21 -0.54
CA LEU A 37 2.10 5.13 0.81
C LEU A 37 1.93 3.66 1.18
N VAL A 38 2.58 3.23 2.24
CA VAL A 38 2.52 1.87 2.78
C VAL A 38 1.81 1.92 4.12
N ILE A 39 0.70 1.19 4.23
CA ILE A 39 -0.06 1.03 5.46
C ILE A 39 0.11 -0.41 5.91
N LYS A 40 0.59 -0.61 7.13
CA LYS A 40 0.67 -1.94 7.72
C LYS A 40 -0.73 -2.43 8.11
N GLY A 41 -1.08 -3.65 7.70
CA GLY A 41 -2.44 -4.17 7.74
C GLY A 41 -2.82 -4.81 6.41
N GLY A 42 -2.30 -6.02 6.18
CA GLY A 42 -2.57 -6.82 4.98
C GLY A 42 -3.60 -7.94 5.23
N SER A 43 -3.52 -9.03 4.47
CA SER A 43 -4.50 -10.13 4.57
C SER A 43 -4.56 -10.78 5.96
N ILE A 44 -3.42 -10.96 6.64
CA ILE A 44 -3.33 -11.46 8.03
C ILE A 44 -4.25 -10.65 8.96
N GLU A 45 -4.32 -9.34 8.73
CA GLU A 45 -5.10 -8.42 9.54
C GLU A 45 -6.60 -8.57 9.32
N ASN A 46 -7.04 -9.04 8.14
CA ASN A 46 -8.43 -9.38 7.88
C ASN A 46 -8.91 -10.41 8.91
N ARG A 47 -8.20 -11.55 9.02
CA ARG A 47 -8.53 -12.63 9.96
C ARG A 47 -8.38 -12.18 11.41
N ARG A 48 -7.30 -11.45 11.74
CA ARG A 48 -7.02 -11.01 13.10
C ARG A 48 -8.12 -10.13 13.67
N GLN A 49 -8.72 -9.28 12.84
CA GLN A 49 -9.82 -8.39 13.22
C GLN A 49 -11.21 -8.93 12.90
N GLY A 50 -11.32 -10.17 12.38
CA GLY A 50 -12.60 -10.81 12.08
C GLY A 50 -13.31 -10.29 10.82
N TYR A 51 -12.58 -9.69 9.87
CA TYR A 51 -13.11 -9.31 8.56
C TYR A 51 -13.00 -10.45 7.53
N PRO A 52 -13.88 -10.47 6.50
CA PRO A 52 -13.77 -11.43 5.41
C PRO A 52 -12.42 -11.37 4.70
N ASP A 53 -11.90 -12.52 4.24
CA ASP A 53 -10.71 -12.54 3.38
C ASP A 53 -10.99 -11.73 2.09
N GLY A 54 -9.98 -11.00 1.62
CA GLY A 54 -10.12 -10.02 0.55
C GLY A 54 -10.41 -8.58 1.00
N THR A 55 -10.67 -8.33 2.30
CA THR A 55 -10.95 -6.97 2.83
C THR A 55 -9.82 -5.98 2.53
N ALA A 56 -8.58 -6.30 2.90
CA ALA A 56 -7.41 -5.47 2.60
C ALA A 56 -7.21 -5.22 1.08
N HIS A 57 -7.47 -6.24 0.26
CA HIS A 57 -7.32 -6.15 -1.20
C HIS A 57 -8.41 -5.26 -1.83
N LEU A 58 -9.67 -5.44 -1.44
CA LEU A 58 -10.75 -4.57 -1.90
C LEU A 58 -10.57 -3.13 -1.40
N LEU A 59 -10.00 -2.93 -0.21
CA LEU A 59 -9.65 -1.59 0.28
C LEU A 59 -8.63 -0.93 -0.64
N GLU A 60 -7.59 -1.63 -1.07
CA GLU A 60 -6.61 -1.09 -2.02
C GLU A 60 -7.29 -0.57 -3.29
N HIS A 61 -8.11 -1.40 -3.92
CA HIS A 61 -8.86 -1.02 -5.12
C HIS A 61 -9.75 0.19 -4.88
N ALA A 62 -10.54 0.16 -3.80
CA ALA A 62 -11.43 1.25 -3.45
C ALA A 62 -10.65 2.56 -3.23
N LEU A 63 -9.49 2.52 -2.56
CA LEU A 63 -8.62 3.68 -2.34
C LEU A 63 -8.09 4.22 -3.66
N ILE A 64 -7.60 3.37 -4.56
CA ILE A 64 -7.12 3.80 -5.89
C ILE A 64 -8.24 4.48 -6.66
N ASP A 65 -9.43 3.87 -6.68
CA ASP A 65 -10.56 4.41 -7.42
C ASP A 65 -11.10 5.74 -6.84
N GLN A 66 -10.73 6.11 -5.61
CA GLN A 66 -11.06 7.45 -5.05
C GLN A 66 -10.26 8.56 -5.72
N ILE A 67 -9.14 8.23 -6.36
CA ILE A 67 -8.35 9.17 -7.14
C ILE A 67 -9.01 9.29 -8.52
N SER A 68 -9.22 10.54 -8.96
CA SER A 68 -9.91 10.79 -10.23
C SER A 68 -9.22 10.05 -11.38
N PRO A 69 -9.96 9.52 -12.37
CA PRO A 69 -9.38 8.77 -13.48
C PRO A 69 -8.26 9.52 -14.21
N ARG A 70 -8.45 10.83 -14.42
CA ARG A 70 -7.44 11.70 -15.04
C ARG A 70 -6.13 11.71 -14.26
N ILE A 71 -6.20 11.89 -12.94
CA ILE A 71 -5.02 11.93 -12.06
C ILE A 71 -4.37 10.54 -11.99
N ARG A 72 -5.17 9.47 -11.96
CA ARG A 72 -4.64 8.09 -11.97
C ARG A 72 -3.81 7.81 -13.21
N GLU A 73 -4.28 8.23 -14.38
CA GLU A 73 -3.57 8.08 -15.63
C GLU A 73 -2.31 8.95 -15.66
N GLU A 74 -2.44 10.23 -15.31
CA GLU A 74 -1.35 11.20 -15.30
C GLU A 74 -0.20 10.82 -14.35
N LEU A 75 -0.54 10.27 -13.18
CA LEU A 75 0.40 9.88 -12.13
C LEU A 75 0.64 8.37 -12.05
N HIS A 76 0.17 7.60 -13.04
CA HIS A 76 0.33 6.13 -13.12
C HIS A 76 0.07 5.42 -11.78
N ILE A 77 -1.06 5.75 -11.15
CA ILE A 77 -1.40 5.26 -9.81
C ILE A 77 -1.70 3.75 -9.85
N ASN A 78 -1.07 3.01 -8.93
CA ASN A 78 -1.21 1.57 -8.77
C ASN A 78 -1.17 1.19 -7.29
N GLY A 79 -1.48 -0.07 -6.98
CA GLY A 79 -1.38 -0.60 -5.63
C GLY A 79 -0.78 -1.99 -5.57
N LYS A 80 -0.61 -2.47 -4.34
CA LYS A 80 -0.33 -3.86 -4.04
C LYS A 80 -0.70 -4.19 -2.60
N THR A 81 -1.36 -5.34 -2.42
CA THR A 81 -1.67 -5.94 -1.14
C THR A 81 -0.78 -7.14 -0.91
N SER A 82 -0.35 -7.31 0.34
CA SER A 82 0.44 -8.44 0.81
C SER A 82 -0.19 -8.99 2.09
N ASN A 83 0.44 -10.01 2.66
CA ASN A 83 0.00 -10.54 3.96
C ASN A 83 0.07 -9.50 5.08
N THR A 84 0.99 -8.55 4.99
CA THR A 84 1.33 -7.66 6.13
C THR A 84 1.02 -6.19 5.88
N HIS A 85 0.86 -5.76 4.62
CA HIS A 85 0.69 -4.36 4.26
C HIS A 85 -0.18 -4.19 3.01
N VAL A 86 -0.85 -3.05 2.92
CA VAL A 86 -1.44 -2.48 1.71
C VAL A 86 -0.58 -1.30 1.27
N SER A 87 -0.34 -1.18 -0.03
CA SER A 87 0.41 -0.06 -0.60
C SER A 87 -0.31 0.54 -1.80
N ILE A 88 -0.32 1.86 -1.88
CA ILE A 88 -0.74 2.64 -3.05
C ILE A 88 0.42 3.55 -3.46
N TYR A 89 0.71 3.66 -4.75
CA TYR A 89 1.86 4.40 -5.25
C TYR A 89 1.60 5.00 -6.62
N GLY A 90 2.26 6.11 -6.89
CA GLY A 90 2.23 6.81 -8.16
C GLY A 90 3.61 7.02 -8.73
N TYR A 91 3.67 7.11 -10.05
CA TYR A 91 4.87 7.37 -10.81
C TYR A 91 4.64 8.48 -11.84
N SER A 92 5.59 9.39 -11.95
CA SER A 92 5.61 10.40 -12.99
C SER A 92 6.98 10.48 -13.64
N LEU A 93 7.01 10.65 -14.97
CA LEU A 93 8.21 11.00 -15.72
C LEU A 93 8.63 12.45 -15.50
N GLN A 94 7.74 13.28 -14.95
CA GLN A 94 7.99 14.67 -14.60
C GLN A 94 8.20 14.80 -13.08
N SER A 95 8.66 15.97 -12.65
CA SER A 95 8.81 16.28 -11.22
C SER A 95 7.45 16.57 -10.56
N LYS A 96 6.64 15.52 -10.35
CA LYS A 96 5.32 15.57 -9.69
C LYS A 96 5.28 14.82 -8.36
N SER A 97 6.43 14.68 -7.72
CA SER A 97 6.59 13.89 -6.49
C SER A 97 5.71 14.39 -5.34
N ASN A 98 5.56 15.70 -5.15
CA ASN A 98 4.65 16.26 -4.15
C ASN A 98 3.17 16.07 -4.52
N GLU A 99 2.81 16.18 -5.80
CA GLU A 99 1.44 15.94 -6.27
C GLU A 99 1.01 14.49 -5.99
N ILE A 100 1.90 13.51 -6.27
CA ILE A 100 1.66 12.11 -5.92
C ILE A 100 1.49 11.98 -4.39
N ALA A 101 2.38 12.56 -3.58
CA ALA A 101 2.25 12.50 -2.12
C ALA A 101 0.92 13.08 -1.62
N GLN A 102 0.49 14.21 -2.18
CA GLN A 102 -0.77 14.87 -1.84
C GLN A 102 -1.98 13.99 -2.19
N GLU A 103 -2.01 13.38 -3.38
CA GLU A 103 -3.10 12.52 -3.80
C GLU A 103 -3.22 11.27 -2.92
N LEU A 104 -2.11 10.59 -2.65
CA LEU A 104 -2.10 9.38 -1.81
C LEU A 104 -2.54 9.69 -0.37
N LEU A 105 -2.02 10.76 0.24
CA LEU A 105 -2.37 11.15 1.60
C LEU A 105 -3.81 11.65 1.70
N SER A 106 -4.29 12.42 0.72
CA SER A 106 -5.68 12.91 0.73
C SER A 106 -6.69 11.77 0.58
N THR A 107 -6.33 10.73 -0.17
CA THR A 107 -7.17 9.57 -0.46
C THR A 107 -7.46 8.76 0.79
N VAL A 108 -6.45 8.50 1.61
CA VAL A 108 -6.62 7.73 2.86
C VAL A 108 -7.24 8.55 3.99
N ASN A 109 -7.26 9.88 3.88
CA ASN A 109 -7.91 10.77 4.83
C ASN A 109 -9.42 10.93 4.58
N LYS A 110 -9.90 10.51 3.40
CA LYS A 110 -11.32 10.55 3.04
C LYS A 110 -12.00 9.22 3.46
N PRO A 111 -13.28 9.26 3.87
CA PRO A 111 -14.04 8.03 4.09
C PRO A 111 -14.18 7.22 2.81
N VAL A 112 -14.12 5.88 2.93
CA VAL A 112 -14.27 4.97 1.79
C VAL A 112 -15.63 5.18 1.12
N ALA A 113 -15.62 5.46 -0.18
CA ALA A 113 -16.84 5.69 -0.95
C ALA A 113 -17.52 4.36 -1.32
N GLU A 114 -18.84 4.25 -1.09
CA GLU A 114 -19.64 3.06 -1.46
C GLU A 114 -19.61 2.81 -2.97
N LYS A 115 -19.63 3.90 -3.75
CA LYS A 115 -19.56 3.89 -5.20
C LYS A 115 -18.32 3.12 -5.68
N ASN A 116 -17.16 3.42 -5.11
CA ASN A 116 -15.88 2.82 -5.48
C ASN A 116 -15.84 1.33 -5.17
N ILE A 117 -16.45 0.91 -4.06
CA ILE A 117 -16.61 -0.52 -3.72
C ILE A 117 -17.43 -1.22 -4.81
N THR A 118 -18.53 -0.59 -5.23
CA THR A 118 -19.44 -1.15 -6.23
C THR A 118 -18.79 -1.24 -7.61
N GLU A 119 -18.02 -0.21 -8.00
CA GLU A 119 -17.33 -0.14 -9.29
C GLU A 119 -16.12 -1.08 -9.37
N GLU A 120 -15.42 -1.31 -8.25
CA GLU A 120 -14.24 -2.16 -8.21
C GLU A 120 -14.54 -3.64 -7.92
N MET A 121 -15.67 -3.97 -7.28
CA MET A 121 -16.03 -5.36 -6.99
C MET A 121 -15.95 -6.29 -8.22
N PRO A 122 -16.47 -5.93 -9.41
CA PRO A 122 -16.36 -6.76 -10.61
C PRO A 122 -14.92 -6.89 -11.13
N ARG A 123 -14.02 -5.94 -10.83
CA ARG A 123 -12.60 -6.05 -11.20
C ARG A 123 -11.90 -7.07 -10.31
N VAL A 124 -12.08 -6.95 -8.99
CA VAL A 124 -11.50 -7.89 -8.02
C VAL A 124 -12.00 -9.32 -8.24
N LEU A 125 -13.29 -9.51 -8.57
CA LEU A 125 -13.83 -10.83 -8.92
C LEU A 125 -13.16 -11.43 -10.15
N ARG A 126 -12.92 -10.62 -11.20
CA ARG A 126 -12.20 -11.08 -12.40
C ARG A 126 -10.74 -11.43 -12.11
N GLU A 127 -10.07 -10.70 -11.22
CA GLU A 127 -8.69 -11.02 -10.83
C GLU A 127 -8.61 -12.37 -10.10
N ILE A 128 -9.56 -12.67 -9.20
CA ILE A 128 -9.67 -13.98 -8.56
C ILE A 128 -9.83 -15.09 -9.61
N GLU A 129 -10.69 -14.87 -10.60
CA GLU A 129 -10.89 -15.82 -11.70
C GLU A 129 -9.62 -16.01 -12.54
N GLN A 130 -8.92 -14.94 -12.86
CA GLN A 130 -7.67 -14.99 -13.64
C GLN A 130 -6.53 -15.72 -12.92
N VAL A 131 -6.48 -15.62 -11.59
CA VAL A 131 -5.44 -16.30 -10.79
C VAL A 131 -5.80 -17.76 -10.53
N ARG A 132 -7.07 -18.14 -10.62
CA ARG A 132 -7.54 -19.51 -10.40
C ARG A 132 -6.80 -20.51 -11.29
N GLU A 133 -6.36 -21.62 -10.72
CA GLU A 133 -5.66 -22.71 -11.41
C GLU A 133 -4.30 -22.31 -12.03
N THR A 134 -3.81 -21.11 -11.73
CA THR A 134 -2.44 -20.71 -12.08
C THR A 134 -1.42 -21.31 -11.10
N SER A 135 -0.14 -21.26 -11.47
CA SER A 135 0.96 -21.64 -10.58
C SER A 135 0.97 -20.83 -9.28
N SER A 136 0.50 -19.59 -9.30
CA SER A 136 0.38 -18.74 -8.11
C SER A 136 -0.68 -19.29 -7.15
N ASP A 137 -1.86 -19.65 -7.65
CA ASP A 137 -2.93 -20.26 -6.86
C ASP A 137 -2.51 -21.60 -6.26
N HIS A 138 -1.85 -22.46 -7.05
CA HIS A 138 -1.30 -23.73 -6.52
C HIS A 138 -0.25 -23.52 -5.43
N LYS A 139 0.62 -22.51 -5.58
CA LYS A 139 1.61 -22.17 -4.56
C LYS A 139 0.95 -21.70 -3.27
N GLU A 140 -0.05 -20.83 -3.35
CA GLU A 140 -0.78 -20.35 -2.17
C GLU A 140 -1.51 -21.48 -1.45
N LYS A 141 -2.18 -22.37 -2.21
CA LYS A 141 -2.82 -23.57 -1.66
C LYS A 141 -1.82 -24.52 -1.00
N PHE A 142 -0.65 -24.73 -1.62
CA PHE A 142 0.41 -25.55 -1.04
C PHE A 142 0.93 -24.96 0.27
N ILE A 143 1.25 -23.67 0.30
CA ILE A 143 1.71 -22.98 1.52
C ILE A 143 0.66 -23.10 2.62
N SER A 144 -0.61 -22.85 2.30
CA SER A 144 -1.73 -22.95 3.25
C SER A 144 -1.92 -24.38 3.78
N ALA A 145 -1.72 -25.40 2.93
CA ALA A 145 -1.84 -26.81 3.33
C ALA A 145 -0.72 -27.26 4.28
N VAL A 146 0.47 -26.66 4.18
CA VAL A 146 1.64 -26.98 5.02
C VAL A 146 1.63 -26.18 6.33
N GLN A 147 1.02 -24.99 6.37
CA GLN A 147 0.92 -24.12 7.56
C GLN A 147 -0.21 -24.55 8.51
N LYS A 148 -0.18 -25.81 8.95
CA LYS A 148 -1.33 -26.54 9.51
C LYS A 148 -1.96 -25.98 10.80
N ASP A 149 -1.33 -25.04 11.51
CA ASP A 149 -1.79 -24.63 12.85
C ASP A 149 -1.87 -23.11 13.09
N THR A 150 -1.96 -22.30 12.03
CA THR A 150 -2.08 -20.85 12.22
C THR A 150 -3.18 -20.25 11.33
N ALA A 151 -4.42 -20.26 11.84
CA ALA A 151 -5.62 -19.81 11.11
C ALA A 151 -5.52 -18.38 10.54
N ILE A 152 -4.60 -17.57 11.07
CA ILE A 152 -4.32 -16.20 10.64
C ILE A 152 -3.45 -16.17 9.36
N TYR A 153 -2.49 -17.09 9.20
CA TYR A 153 -1.60 -17.12 8.02
C TYR A 153 -2.24 -17.81 6.82
N ASN A 154 -3.35 -18.52 7.03
CA ASN A 154 -4.21 -19.06 5.97
C ASN A 154 -5.19 -18.01 5.39
N SER A 155 -5.00 -16.71 5.69
CA SER A 155 -5.77 -15.66 5.01
C SER A 155 -5.29 -15.50 3.57
N THR A 156 -6.21 -15.64 2.62
CA THR A 156 -5.91 -15.36 1.21
C THR A 156 -5.90 -13.86 0.97
N ILE A 157 -4.94 -13.38 0.16
CA ILE A 157 -4.83 -11.96 -0.18
C ILE A 157 -6.08 -11.52 -0.96
N LEU A 158 -6.43 -12.26 -2.00
CA LEU A 158 -7.52 -11.91 -2.89
C LEU A 158 -8.91 -12.14 -2.27
N GLY A 159 -9.02 -13.06 -1.31
CA GLY A 159 -10.30 -13.58 -0.86
C GLY A 159 -10.86 -14.65 -1.82
N THR A 160 -12.17 -14.85 -1.74
CA THR A 160 -12.96 -15.71 -2.63
C THR A 160 -14.23 -14.95 -3.02
N GLU A 161 -14.91 -15.37 -4.08
CA GLU A 161 -16.22 -14.80 -4.44
C GLU A 161 -17.18 -14.77 -3.24
N LYS A 162 -17.22 -15.85 -2.46
CA LYS A 162 -18.05 -15.94 -1.25
C LYS A 162 -17.65 -14.91 -0.20
N THR A 163 -16.36 -14.72 0.08
CA THR A 163 -15.94 -13.76 1.13
C THR A 163 -16.13 -12.32 0.67
N LEU A 164 -15.87 -12.02 -0.61
CA LEU A 164 -16.07 -10.69 -1.17
C LEU A 164 -17.53 -10.21 -1.07
N GLN A 165 -18.50 -11.09 -1.30
CA GLN A 165 -19.93 -10.77 -1.16
C GLN A 165 -20.34 -10.36 0.27
N HIS A 166 -19.54 -10.70 1.28
CA HIS A 166 -19.79 -10.32 2.67
C HIS A 166 -19.03 -9.05 3.10
N ILE A 167 -18.20 -8.48 2.22
CA ILE A 167 -17.49 -7.24 2.53
C ILE A 167 -18.45 -6.06 2.38
N THR A 168 -18.53 -5.24 3.43
CA THR A 168 -19.36 -4.03 3.45
C THR A 168 -18.46 -2.81 3.52
N LYS A 169 -18.97 -1.63 3.13
CA LYS A 169 -18.30 -0.36 3.41
C LYS A 169 -17.91 -0.19 4.88
N GLY A 170 -18.77 -0.67 5.79
CA GLY A 170 -18.48 -0.65 7.22
C GLY A 170 -17.22 -1.46 7.58
N HIS A 171 -17.01 -2.62 6.95
CA HIS A 171 -15.79 -3.41 7.10
C HIS A 171 -14.57 -2.63 6.60
N LEU A 172 -14.62 -2.10 5.37
CA LEU A 172 -13.49 -1.36 4.79
C LEU A 172 -13.13 -0.11 5.59
N GLN A 173 -14.12 0.66 6.05
CA GLN A 173 -13.89 1.86 6.84
C GLN A 173 -13.28 1.53 8.20
N LYS A 174 -13.79 0.49 8.89
CA LYS A 174 -13.25 0.06 10.18
C LYS A 174 -11.84 -0.50 10.04
N PHE A 175 -11.57 -1.28 8.98
CA PHE A 175 -10.24 -1.79 8.66
C PHE A 175 -9.25 -0.65 8.36
N LEU A 176 -9.64 0.33 7.54
CA LEU A 176 -8.81 1.51 7.29
C LEU A 176 -8.53 2.28 8.59
N ASN A 177 -9.54 2.52 9.42
CA ASN A 177 -9.36 3.25 10.68
C ASN A 177 -8.49 2.51 11.70
N SER A 178 -8.51 1.18 11.73
CA SER A 178 -7.69 0.38 12.65
C SER A 178 -6.24 0.23 12.19
N THR A 179 -5.96 0.48 10.91
CA THR A 179 -4.63 0.36 10.30
C THR A 179 -3.98 1.72 10.01
N LEU A 180 -4.76 2.77 9.75
CA LEU A 180 -4.27 4.13 9.51
C LEU A 180 -4.00 4.85 10.85
N ILE A 181 -2.98 4.38 11.57
CA ILE A 181 -2.62 4.87 12.91
C ILE A 181 -1.15 5.35 12.96
N PRO A 182 -0.80 6.24 13.90
CA PRO A 182 0.58 6.73 14.04
C PRO A 182 1.57 5.57 14.19
N GLY A 183 2.69 5.62 13.47
CA GLY A 183 3.68 4.55 13.49
C GLY A 183 3.28 3.28 12.75
N ASN A 184 2.21 3.30 11.94
CA ASN A 184 1.78 2.20 11.08
C ASN A 184 1.69 2.58 9.59
N VAL A 185 2.04 3.84 9.28
CA VAL A 185 1.99 4.44 7.94
C VAL A 185 3.36 4.96 7.56
N LEU A 186 3.83 4.61 6.37
CA LEU A 186 5.11 4.99 5.80
C LEU A 186 4.90 5.61 4.42
N LEU A 187 5.33 6.85 4.23
CA LEU A 187 5.44 7.48 2.92
C LEU A 187 6.88 7.31 2.41
N VAL A 188 7.02 6.65 1.26
CA VAL A 188 8.28 6.35 0.59
C VAL A 188 8.37 7.14 -0.71
N GLY A 189 9.53 7.74 -1.00
CA GLY A 189 9.78 8.45 -2.25
C GLY A 189 11.15 8.11 -2.83
N ILE A 190 11.24 7.92 -4.14
CA ILE A 190 12.49 7.64 -4.87
C ILE A 190 12.48 8.44 -6.18
N GLY A 191 13.61 9.07 -6.54
CA GLY A 191 13.74 9.78 -7.83
C GLY A 191 13.95 11.29 -7.67
N ASN A 192 13.35 12.08 -8.57
CA ASN A 192 13.32 13.55 -8.52
C ASN A 192 12.29 14.03 -7.48
N LEU A 193 12.74 14.30 -6.26
CA LEU A 193 11.85 14.57 -5.13
C LEU A 193 11.89 16.05 -4.73
N ASP A 194 10.73 16.69 -4.70
CA ASP A 194 10.53 17.98 -4.03
C ASP A 194 10.37 17.74 -2.53
N ILE A 195 11.51 17.47 -1.87
CA ILE A 195 11.55 17.11 -0.46
C ILE A 195 10.89 18.18 0.44
N PRO A 196 11.16 19.49 0.28
CA PRO A 196 10.51 20.52 1.08
C PRO A 196 8.98 20.49 1.00
N GLU A 197 8.40 20.39 -0.21
CA GLU A 197 6.95 20.35 -0.35
C GLU A 197 6.36 19.01 0.12
N ILE A 198 7.02 17.88 -0.14
CA ILE A 198 6.59 16.57 0.40
C ILE A 198 6.51 16.63 1.93
N LEU A 199 7.54 17.16 2.60
CA LEU A 199 7.56 17.25 4.07
C LEU A 199 6.47 18.18 4.59
N LYS A 200 6.17 19.27 3.89
CA LYS A 200 5.09 20.21 4.24
C LYS A 200 3.71 19.55 4.10
N THR A 201 3.46 18.85 2.99
CA THR A 201 2.24 18.06 2.76
C THR A 201 2.10 16.98 3.83
N ALA A 202 3.18 16.24 4.10
CA ALA A 202 3.21 15.15 5.07
C ALA A 202 3.01 15.62 6.51
N ASN A 203 3.50 16.81 6.89
CA ASN A 203 3.25 17.40 8.21
C ASN A 203 1.80 17.87 8.39
N SER A 204 1.14 18.28 7.30
CA SER A 204 -0.26 18.73 7.31
C SER A 204 -1.25 17.56 7.35
N PHE A 205 -0.79 16.35 7.08
CA PHE A 205 -1.60 15.14 7.12
C PHE A 205 -2.04 14.81 8.55
N GLN A 206 -3.33 14.51 8.72
CA GLN A 206 -3.91 14.16 10.01
C GLN A 206 -4.12 12.65 10.06
N ILE A 207 -3.32 11.97 10.86
CA ILE A 207 -3.61 10.57 11.19
C ILE A 207 -4.64 10.56 12.32
N PRO A 208 -5.79 9.87 12.17
CA PRO A 208 -6.75 9.74 13.25
C PRO A 208 -6.07 9.25 14.52
N LYS A 209 -6.18 10.02 15.61
CA LYS A 209 -5.72 9.56 16.91
C LYS A 209 -6.60 8.38 17.32
N LEU A 210 -5.98 7.27 17.71
CA LEU A 210 -6.67 6.08 18.20
C LEU A 210 -7.74 6.50 19.22
N VAL A 211 -9.00 6.24 18.89
CA VAL A 211 -10.06 6.16 19.89
C VAL A 211 -10.03 4.70 20.36
N PRO A 212 -9.70 4.40 21.62
CA PRO A 212 -9.70 3.02 22.09
C PRO A 212 -11.11 2.43 21.91
N CYS A 213 -11.22 1.43 21.05
CA CYS A 213 -12.44 0.68 20.85
C CYS A 213 -12.66 -0.20 22.09
N LYS A 214 -13.78 -0.03 22.79
CA LYS A 214 -14.08 -0.74 24.05
C LYS A 214 -14.44 -2.23 23.87
N ASP A 215 -14.56 -2.73 22.64
CA ASP A 215 -15.21 -4.04 22.39
C ASP A 215 -14.32 -5.12 21.74
N SER A 216 -12.99 -4.97 21.68
CA SER A 216 -12.13 -6.10 21.32
C SER A 216 -11.65 -6.79 22.59
N ALA A 217 -12.28 -7.91 22.94
CA ALA A 217 -11.68 -8.88 23.84
C ALA A 217 -10.27 -9.18 23.33
N ALA A 218 -9.26 -8.80 24.12
CA ALA A 218 -7.86 -9.06 23.84
C ALA A 218 -7.67 -10.58 23.74
N SER A 219 -7.38 -11.08 22.54
CA SER A 219 -6.69 -12.36 22.40
C SER A 219 -5.20 -12.06 22.39
N ASP A 220 -4.55 -12.43 23.49
CA ASP A 220 -3.12 -12.36 23.74
C ASP A 220 -2.34 -13.35 22.83
N ALA A 221 -2.41 -13.13 21.52
CA ALA A 221 -1.43 -13.67 20.58
C ALA A 221 -0.45 -12.53 20.25
N GLN A 222 0.42 -12.23 21.21
CA GLN A 222 1.52 -11.28 21.01
C GLN A 222 2.59 -11.92 20.13
N ILE A 223 2.42 -11.80 18.81
CA ILE A 223 3.50 -12.00 17.84
C ILE A 223 4.29 -10.68 17.78
N PRO A 224 5.63 -10.68 17.71
CA PRO A 224 6.42 -9.45 17.71
C PRO A 224 5.99 -8.58 16.52
N GLY A 225 5.18 -7.56 16.78
CA GLY A 225 4.68 -6.68 15.74
C GLY A 225 5.80 -5.76 15.30
N GLU A 226 6.37 -6.01 14.12
CA GLU A 226 7.45 -5.17 13.59
C GLU A 226 7.04 -3.70 13.56
N SER A 227 7.80 -2.85 14.25
CA SER A 227 7.59 -1.41 14.27
C SER A 227 7.77 -0.81 12.86
N THR A 228 7.18 0.36 12.58
CA THR A 228 7.53 1.11 11.35
C THR A 228 9.02 1.43 11.25
N LYS A 229 9.74 1.48 12.38
CA LYS A 229 11.20 1.56 12.40
C LYS A 229 11.85 0.30 11.80
N GLU A 230 11.33 -0.89 12.10
CA GLU A 230 11.76 -2.12 11.45
C GLU A 230 11.34 -2.16 9.98
N LEU A 231 10.14 -1.66 9.64
CA LEU A 231 9.73 -1.54 8.24
C LEU A 231 10.70 -0.64 7.46
N ILE A 232 11.04 0.55 7.96
CA ILE A 232 12.04 1.46 7.37
C ILE A 232 13.39 0.78 7.15
N ASN A 233 13.76 -0.14 8.05
CA ASN A 233 15.02 -0.90 7.95
C ASN A 233 14.92 -2.10 7.01
N LYS A 234 13.72 -2.63 6.79
CA LYS A 234 13.45 -3.79 5.93
C LYS A 234 13.01 -3.42 4.52
N VAL A 235 12.51 -2.20 4.28
CA VAL A 235 12.25 -1.71 2.93
C VAL A 235 13.56 -1.73 2.17
N ARG A 236 13.72 -2.78 1.34
CA ARG A 236 14.80 -2.90 0.38
C ARG A 236 14.53 -1.92 -0.74
N ILE A 237 15.08 -0.72 -0.61
CA ILE A 237 14.95 0.34 -1.60
C ILE A 237 15.46 -0.15 -2.96
N GLU A 238 16.37 -1.12 -3.00
CA GLU A 238 16.87 -1.77 -4.21
C GLU A 238 15.72 -2.36 -5.07
N VAL A 239 14.73 -3.01 -4.43
CA VAL A 239 13.57 -3.59 -5.15
C VAL A 239 12.66 -2.49 -5.68
N ALA A 240 12.49 -1.41 -4.91
CA ALA A 240 11.74 -0.24 -5.34
C ALA A 240 12.45 0.50 -6.50
N MET A 241 13.80 0.52 -6.49
CA MET A 241 14.61 1.05 -7.58
C MET A 241 14.51 0.19 -8.85
N GLU A 242 14.52 -1.14 -8.76
CA GLU A 242 14.31 -1.99 -9.94
C GLU A 242 12.98 -1.70 -10.63
N ARG A 243 11.90 -1.60 -9.84
CA ARG A 243 10.57 -1.24 -10.35
C ARG A 243 10.52 0.18 -10.93
N PHE A 244 11.18 1.13 -10.26
CA PHE A 244 11.31 2.49 -10.76
C PHE A 244 12.06 2.54 -12.11
N TRP A 245 13.18 1.82 -12.23
CA TRP A 245 13.94 1.71 -13.48
C TRP A 245 13.17 1.00 -14.58
N LEU A 246 12.38 -0.03 -14.27
CA LEU A 246 11.47 -0.65 -15.23
C LEU A 246 10.41 0.37 -15.69
N GLY A 247 9.82 1.12 -14.76
CA GLY A 247 8.85 2.20 -15.06
C GLY A 247 9.42 3.23 -16.05
N ILE A 248 10.65 3.70 -15.81
CA ILE A 248 11.38 4.58 -16.73
C ILE A 248 11.64 3.89 -18.08
N LYS A 249 12.14 2.65 -18.09
CA LYS A 249 12.52 1.92 -19.32
C LYS A 249 11.33 1.61 -20.22
N PHE A 250 10.16 1.30 -19.65
CA PHE A 250 8.97 0.95 -20.44
C PHE A 250 8.24 2.18 -21.00
N HIS A 251 8.31 3.34 -20.34
CA HIS A 251 7.72 4.58 -20.87
C HIS A 251 8.71 5.45 -21.67
N GLY A 252 10.02 5.15 -21.60
CA GLY A 252 11.06 5.81 -22.40
C GLY A 252 11.22 5.30 -23.83
N LYS A 253 10.38 4.37 -24.30
CA LYS A 253 10.31 3.96 -25.71
C LYS A 253 9.03 4.46 -26.36
N GLY A 254 8.99 5.77 -26.59
CA GLY A 254 8.20 6.36 -27.67
C GLY A 254 9.10 6.58 -28.88
N ILE A 255 9.09 5.62 -29.81
CA ILE A 255 9.22 5.87 -31.26
C ILE A 255 8.09 5.05 -31.91
#